data_AF-A0A4Q3EIW0-F1
#
_entry.id   AF-A0A4Q3EIW0-F1
#
_cell.length_a   1.000
_cell.length_b   1.000
_cell.length_c   1.000
_cell.angle_alpha   90.00
_cell.angle_beta   90.00
_cell.angle_gamma   90.00
#
_symmetry.space_group_name_H-M   'P 1'
#
loop_
_entity.id
_entity.type
_entity.pdbx_description
1 polymer ?
#
loop_
_entity_poly.entity_id
_entity_poly.type
_entity_poly.pdbx_seq_one_letter_code
_entity_poly.pdbx_strand_id
1 'polypeptide(L)'
;MISIENDFLKVTIQPQGAEMVSIYNKQTQTEHLWQADPVVWPWHAPNLFPIVGELNNNQLQVNGHSYTLSRHGFARQSTFSILEANETHAKFSLPFNESTLAVYPFKFEFQVLYDLKDQDLRVTYKVINQDEETMYFSVGAHPAFAVPFYPNEQYEDYYIEFETSEPLLTHLLNDGLVSSETAMVPMDGRKIWLTRNLFNRDALIFKDITSKRVNIR
;
A
#
# COMPACT_ATOMS: atom_id res chain seq x y z
N MET A 1 -0.57 18.94 6.00
CA MET A 1 -0.35 17.61 6.63
C MET A 1 -1.23 17.53 7.86
N ILE A 2 -1.66 16.34 8.26
CA ILE A 2 -2.42 16.06 9.47
C ILE A 2 -1.61 15.06 10.30
N SER A 3 -1.58 15.25 11.61
CA SER A 3 -0.99 14.28 12.53
C SER A 3 -2.08 13.78 13.46
N ILE A 4 -2.12 12.46 13.64
CA ILE A 4 -2.90 11.78 14.68
C ILE A 4 -1.91 11.14 15.64
N GLU A 5 -2.18 11.19 16.94
CA GLU A 5 -1.33 10.58 17.96
C GLU A 5 -2.11 10.12 19.20
N ASN A 6 -1.56 9.14 19.89
CA ASN A 6 -1.96 8.71 21.23
C ASN A 6 -0.70 8.53 22.11
N ASP A 7 -0.78 7.79 23.21
CA ASP A 7 0.36 7.56 24.10
C ASP A 7 1.50 6.74 23.47
N PHE A 8 1.20 5.96 22.42
CA PHE A 8 2.13 5.01 21.81
C PHE A 8 2.68 5.49 20.47
N LEU A 9 1.80 5.95 19.58
CA LEU A 9 2.13 6.26 18.19
C LEU A 9 1.83 7.70 17.85
N LYS A 10 2.63 8.27 16.94
CA LYS A 10 2.33 9.48 16.19
C LYS A 10 2.43 9.17 14.70
N VAL A 11 1.36 9.42 13.96
CA VAL A 11 1.27 9.15 12.53
C VAL A 11 1.01 10.45 11.79
N THR A 12 1.80 10.73 10.75
CA THR A 12 1.62 11.91 9.90
C THR A 12 1.13 11.50 8.53
N ILE A 13 0.09 12.17 8.05
CA ILE A 13 -0.56 11.91 6.77
C ILE A 13 -0.59 13.22 5.95
N GLN A 14 -0.22 13.14 4.67
CA GLN A 14 -0.34 14.25 3.74
C GLN A 14 -1.61 14.14 2.88
N PRO A 15 -2.29 15.25 2.57
CA PRO A 15 -3.48 15.21 1.70
C PRO A 15 -3.20 14.65 0.29
N GLN A 16 -1.98 14.84 -0.21
CA GLN A 16 -1.52 14.25 -1.46
C GLN A 16 -1.52 12.72 -1.33
N GLY A 17 -2.38 12.04 -2.09
CA GLY A 17 -2.59 10.59 -2.02
C GLY A 17 -3.24 10.08 -0.75
N ALA A 18 -3.66 10.97 0.15
CA ALA A 18 -3.91 10.65 1.55
C ALA A 18 -2.75 9.81 2.14
N GLU A 19 -1.51 10.08 1.71
CA GLU A 19 -0.37 9.20 1.98
C GLU A 19 0.10 9.35 3.42
N MET A 20 0.25 8.23 4.11
CA MET A 20 0.95 8.18 5.39
C MET A 20 2.46 8.33 5.15
N VAL A 21 3.08 9.31 5.79
CA VAL A 21 4.50 9.67 5.59
C VAL A 21 5.39 9.41 6.82
N SER A 22 4.78 9.09 7.96
CA SER A 22 5.51 8.75 9.20
C SER A 22 4.65 7.86 10.11
N ILE A 23 5.27 6.85 10.72
CA ILE A 23 4.75 6.10 11.87
C ILE A 23 5.84 6.13 12.95
N TYR A 24 5.74 7.09 13.84
CA TYR A 24 6.69 7.28 14.93
C TYR A 24 6.21 6.60 16.21
N ASN A 25 6.99 5.66 16.72
CA ASN A 25 6.78 5.04 18.01
C ASN A 25 7.37 5.92 19.13
N LYS A 26 6.49 6.48 19.97
CA LYS A 26 6.84 7.42 21.05
C LYS A 26 7.59 6.74 22.20
N GLN A 27 7.38 5.44 22.40
CA GLN A 27 8.01 4.68 23.48
C GLN A 27 9.44 4.30 23.15
N THR A 28 9.68 3.84 21.91
CA THR A 28 11.02 3.43 21.45
C THR A 28 11.78 4.54 20.76
N GLN A 29 11.11 5.67 20.47
CA GLN A 29 11.63 6.80 19.71
C GLN A 29 12.09 6.41 18.29
N THR A 30 11.34 5.50 17.65
CA THR A 30 11.68 4.91 16.36
C THR A 30 10.72 5.38 15.27
N GLU A 31 11.24 5.82 14.12
CA GLU A 31 10.45 5.97 12.88
C GLU A 31 10.42 4.64 12.16
N HIS A 32 9.23 4.09 11.95
CA HIS A 32 9.06 2.79 11.30
C HIS A 32 8.87 2.87 9.80
N LEU A 33 8.51 4.04 9.25
CA LEU A 33 8.23 4.19 7.82
C LEU A 33 9.46 4.68 7.04
N TRP A 34 9.66 4.13 5.86
CA TRP A 34 10.66 4.61 4.91
C TRP A 34 10.44 6.08 4.56
N GLN A 35 11.53 6.87 4.52
CA GLN A 35 11.51 8.33 4.39
C GLN A 35 11.67 8.82 2.94
N ALA A 36 11.23 8.02 1.96
CA ALA A 36 11.09 8.39 0.56
C ALA A 36 12.34 8.97 -0.13
N ASP A 37 13.54 8.39 0.10
CA ASP A 37 14.74 8.82 -0.64
C ASP A 37 14.48 8.69 -2.16
N PRO A 38 14.46 9.79 -2.91
CA PRO A 38 14.08 9.78 -4.32
C PRO A 38 15.10 9.07 -5.22
N VAL A 39 16.31 8.81 -4.73
CA VAL A 39 17.31 8.01 -5.45
C VAL A 39 16.94 6.52 -5.43
N VAL A 40 16.23 6.07 -4.39
CA VAL A 40 15.84 4.65 -4.21
C VAL A 40 14.36 4.44 -4.52
N TRP A 41 13.47 5.12 -3.79
CA TRP A 41 12.02 5.04 -3.98
C TRP A 41 11.34 6.29 -3.37
N PRO A 42 10.74 7.18 -4.18
CA PRO A 42 10.27 8.51 -3.77
C PRO A 42 8.89 8.52 -3.10
N TRP A 43 8.43 7.39 -2.55
CA TRP A 43 7.14 7.26 -1.87
C TRP A 43 7.33 6.68 -0.48
N HIS A 44 6.34 6.83 0.40
CA HIS A 44 6.37 6.30 1.78
C HIS A 44 5.40 5.12 1.93
N ALA A 45 4.12 5.38 1.69
CA ALA A 45 3.03 4.42 1.83
C ALA A 45 1.83 4.77 0.93
N PRO A 46 2.00 4.75 -0.40
CA PRO A 46 0.96 5.21 -1.31
C PRO A 46 -0.29 4.32 -1.23
N ASN A 47 -1.46 4.98 -1.28
CA ASN A 47 -2.75 4.32 -1.48
C ASN A 47 -2.97 4.09 -2.99
N LEU A 48 -3.30 2.85 -3.36
CA LEU A 48 -3.40 2.41 -4.74
C LEU A 48 -4.88 2.29 -5.13
N PHE A 49 -5.31 3.09 -6.10
CA PHE A 49 -6.68 3.11 -6.63
C PHE A 49 -6.70 3.89 -7.97
N PRO A 50 -7.51 3.48 -8.97
CA PRO A 50 -8.49 2.39 -8.97
C PRO A 50 -7.93 1.03 -9.45
N ILE A 51 -6.61 0.92 -9.60
CA ILE A 51 -5.94 -0.32 -10.01
C ILE A 51 -4.75 -0.61 -9.08
N VAL A 52 -4.35 -1.88 -8.99
CA VAL A 52 -3.14 -2.32 -8.31
C VAL A 52 -2.23 -2.99 -9.33
N GLY A 53 -0.97 -2.56 -9.40
CA GLY A 53 -0.02 -3.03 -10.41
C GLY A 53 -0.15 -2.25 -11.71
N GLU A 54 0.20 -2.89 -12.82
CA GLU A 54 0.20 -2.33 -14.17
C GLU A 54 -0.91 -2.97 -15.03
N LEU A 55 -1.43 -2.20 -15.98
CA LEU A 55 -2.36 -2.71 -16.98
C LEU A 55 -1.60 -3.12 -18.22
N ASN A 56 -2.10 -4.15 -18.93
CA ASN A 56 -1.56 -4.50 -20.23
C ASN A 56 -1.64 -3.29 -21.18
N ASN A 57 -0.51 -2.88 -21.75
CA ASN A 57 -0.36 -1.68 -22.56
C ASN A 57 -0.82 -0.37 -21.87
N ASN A 58 -0.85 -0.32 -20.53
CA ASN A 58 -1.40 0.80 -19.75
C ASN A 58 -2.87 1.13 -20.07
N GLN A 59 -3.66 0.15 -20.52
CA GLN A 59 -5.05 0.36 -20.97
C GLN A 59 -6.07 -0.41 -20.13
N LEU A 60 -7.08 0.31 -19.66
CA LEU A 60 -8.31 -0.21 -19.09
C LEU A 60 -9.39 -0.26 -20.17
N GLN A 61 -10.06 -1.40 -20.34
CA GLN A 61 -11.18 -1.55 -21.28
C GLN A 61 -12.50 -1.54 -20.51
N VAL A 62 -13.40 -0.61 -20.85
CA VAL A 62 -14.75 -0.51 -20.25
C VAL A 62 -15.74 -0.24 -21.37
N ASN A 63 -16.79 -1.06 -21.49
CA ASN A 63 -17.88 -0.89 -22.45
C ASN A 63 -17.40 -0.66 -23.91
N GLY A 64 -16.31 -1.32 -24.32
CA GLY A 64 -15.74 -1.19 -25.66
C GLY A 64 -14.85 0.04 -25.88
N HIS A 65 -14.64 0.85 -24.85
CA HIS A 65 -13.75 2.01 -24.87
C HIS A 65 -12.47 1.75 -24.07
N SER A 66 -11.37 2.34 -24.55
CA SER A 66 -10.05 2.22 -23.94
C SER A 66 -9.68 3.49 -23.18
N TYR A 67 -9.19 3.33 -21.96
CA TYR A 67 -8.75 4.42 -21.09
C TYR A 67 -7.32 4.18 -20.62
N THR A 68 -6.47 5.20 -20.71
CA THR A 68 -5.06 5.08 -20.31
C THR A 68 -4.91 5.37 -18.82
N LEU A 69 -4.37 4.41 -18.06
CA LEU A 69 -4.08 4.55 -16.64
C LEU A 69 -2.63 4.15 -16.34
N SER A 70 -1.95 4.95 -15.53
CA SER A 70 -0.61 4.66 -15.05
C SER A 70 -0.63 3.59 -13.97
N ARG A 71 0.52 2.93 -13.76
CA ARG A 71 0.73 1.93 -12.70
C ARG A 71 0.20 2.42 -11.35
N HIS A 72 -0.60 1.58 -10.69
CA HIS A 72 -1.30 1.83 -9.42
C HIS A 72 -2.39 2.94 -9.45
N GLY A 73 -2.76 3.41 -10.64
CA GLY A 73 -3.78 4.42 -10.81
C GLY A 73 -3.35 5.81 -10.34
N PHE A 74 -4.36 6.66 -10.12
CA PHE A 74 -4.16 8.09 -9.89
C PHE A 74 -4.24 8.52 -8.42
N ALA A 75 -4.68 7.64 -7.49
CA ALA A 75 -4.94 8.05 -6.11
C ALA A 75 -3.71 8.66 -5.43
N ARG A 76 -2.54 8.01 -5.46
CA ARG A 76 -1.28 8.55 -4.91
C ARG A 76 -0.86 9.93 -5.46
N GLN A 77 -1.32 10.27 -6.66
CA GLN A 77 -1.05 11.55 -7.34
C GLN A 77 -2.19 12.56 -7.20
N SER A 78 -3.32 12.19 -6.60
CA SER A 78 -4.47 13.06 -6.39
C SER A 78 -4.44 13.72 -5.02
N THR A 79 -4.93 14.95 -4.90
CA THR A 79 -5.11 15.62 -3.61
C THR A 79 -6.46 15.26 -3.01
N PHE A 80 -6.45 14.68 -1.81
CA PHE A 80 -7.66 14.35 -1.08
C PHE A 80 -8.12 15.54 -0.22
N SER A 81 -9.43 15.69 -0.08
CA SER A 81 -10.04 16.54 0.92
C SER A 81 -10.05 15.85 2.29
N ILE A 82 -9.94 16.62 3.37
CA ILE A 82 -10.10 16.09 4.74
C ILE A 82 -11.57 16.21 5.11
N LEU A 83 -12.23 15.08 5.37
CA LEU A 83 -13.62 15.04 5.81
C LEU A 83 -13.74 15.17 7.33
N GLU A 84 -12.83 14.54 8.06
CA GLU A 84 -12.82 14.51 9.52
C GLU A 84 -11.38 14.35 10.01
N ALA A 85 -11.03 15.03 11.11
CA ALA A 85 -9.79 14.78 11.82
C ALA A 85 -9.96 15.14 13.29
N ASN A 86 -9.42 14.31 14.17
CA ASN A 86 -9.26 14.58 15.60
C ASN A 86 -7.90 14.03 16.07
N GLU A 87 -7.66 13.94 17.38
CA GLU A 87 -6.38 13.51 17.93
C GLU A 87 -5.98 12.09 17.49
N THR A 88 -6.92 11.17 17.31
CA THR A 88 -6.62 9.74 17.06
C THR A 88 -7.20 9.21 15.74
N HIS A 89 -7.92 10.06 14.99
CA HIS A 89 -8.59 9.68 13.75
C HIS A 89 -8.41 10.74 12.65
N ALA A 90 -8.25 10.30 11.41
CA ALA A 90 -8.35 11.17 10.24
C ALA A 90 -9.00 10.45 9.06
N LYS A 91 -9.88 11.15 8.35
CA LYS A 91 -10.61 10.67 7.18
C LYS A 91 -10.42 11.59 6.00
N PHE A 92 -9.99 10.99 4.89
CA PHE A 92 -9.73 11.65 3.62
C PHE A 92 -10.75 11.20 2.57
N SER A 93 -11.09 12.06 1.62
CA SER A 93 -11.97 11.76 0.50
C SER A 93 -11.46 12.32 -0.82
N LEU A 94 -11.49 11.46 -1.84
CA LEU A 94 -11.27 11.77 -3.24
C LEU A 94 -12.58 11.47 -3.99
N PRO A 95 -13.42 12.48 -4.27
CA PRO A 95 -14.54 12.32 -5.18
C PRO A 95 -14.06 12.24 -6.63
N PHE A 96 -14.87 11.65 -7.50
CA PHE A 96 -14.67 11.76 -8.94
C PHE A 96 -14.70 13.24 -9.37
N ASN A 97 -14.02 13.52 -10.47
CA ASN A 97 -14.00 14.81 -11.16
C ASN A 97 -13.71 14.59 -12.65
N GLU A 98 -13.69 15.67 -13.44
CA GLU A 98 -13.44 15.60 -14.88
C GLU A 98 -12.13 14.89 -15.25
N SER A 99 -11.04 15.10 -14.49
CA SER A 99 -9.74 14.49 -14.81
C SER A 99 -9.71 12.98 -14.52
N THR A 100 -10.34 12.54 -13.43
CA THR A 100 -10.48 11.12 -13.11
C THR A 100 -11.42 10.41 -14.09
N LEU A 101 -12.54 11.03 -14.47
CA LEU A 101 -13.50 10.47 -15.44
C LEU A 101 -12.89 10.31 -16.83
N ALA A 102 -11.91 11.14 -17.21
CA ALA A 102 -11.21 11.03 -18.47
C ALA A 102 -10.38 9.73 -18.61
N VAL A 103 -9.99 9.12 -17.49
CA VAL A 103 -9.13 7.92 -17.45
C VAL A 103 -9.79 6.71 -16.76
N TYR A 104 -10.90 6.91 -16.07
CA TYR A 104 -11.64 5.89 -15.35
C TYR A 104 -13.13 6.27 -15.33
N PRO A 105 -13.96 5.67 -16.21
CA PRO A 105 -15.29 6.19 -16.57
C PRO A 105 -16.37 5.80 -15.55
N PHE A 106 -16.09 5.94 -14.26
CA PHE A 106 -17.04 5.65 -13.19
C PHE A 106 -17.11 6.82 -12.22
N LYS A 107 -18.31 7.17 -11.78
CA LYS A 107 -18.50 8.11 -10.67
C LYS A 107 -18.27 7.39 -9.35
N PHE A 108 -17.34 7.90 -8.55
CA PHE A 108 -16.93 7.30 -7.30
C PHE A 108 -16.68 8.34 -6.21
N GLU A 109 -16.66 7.86 -4.96
CA GLU A 109 -15.95 8.53 -3.88
C GLU A 109 -15.05 7.51 -3.19
N PHE A 110 -13.75 7.81 -3.14
CA PHE A 110 -12.75 6.98 -2.48
C PHE A 110 -12.32 7.63 -1.18
N GLN A 111 -12.57 6.95 -0.06
CA GLN A 111 -12.23 7.41 1.27
C GLN A 111 -11.13 6.54 1.89
N VAL A 112 -10.16 7.20 2.53
CA VAL A 112 -9.10 6.57 3.32
C VAL A 112 -9.19 7.05 4.75
N LEU A 113 -9.36 6.12 5.69
CA LEU A 113 -9.51 6.40 7.11
C LEU A 113 -8.31 5.85 7.86
N TYR A 114 -7.78 6.65 8.79
CA TYR A 114 -6.68 6.32 9.68
C TYR A 114 -7.19 6.40 11.11
N ASP A 115 -7.07 5.31 11.86
CA ASP A 115 -7.54 5.18 13.25
C ASP A 115 -6.42 4.65 14.14
N LEU A 116 -6.10 5.38 15.21
CA LEU A 116 -5.18 4.93 16.25
C LEU A 116 -5.94 4.35 17.43
N LYS A 117 -5.56 3.15 17.85
CA LYS A 117 -6.03 2.53 19.09
C LYS A 117 -4.88 1.77 19.75
N ASP A 118 -4.52 2.14 20.97
CA ASP A 118 -3.38 1.57 21.67
C ASP A 118 -2.11 1.64 20.78
N GLN A 119 -1.48 0.50 20.48
CA GLN A 119 -0.30 0.41 19.59
C GLN A 119 -0.67 0.12 18.13
N ASP A 120 -1.96 0.06 17.80
CA ASP A 120 -2.44 -0.30 16.48
C ASP A 120 -2.77 0.95 15.67
N LEU A 121 -2.25 1.01 14.45
CA LEU A 121 -2.79 1.85 13.38
C LEU A 121 -3.66 1.00 12.47
N ARG A 122 -4.93 1.38 12.33
CA ARG A 122 -5.85 0.79 11.36
C ARG A 122 -6.04 1.74 10.18
N VAL A 123 -5.85 1.20 8.98
CA VAL A 123 -6.17 1.89 7.73
C VAL A 123 -7.39 1.22 7.10
N THR A 124 -8.45 2.00 6.86
CA THR A 124 -9.68 1.49 6.26
C THR A 124 -9.94 2.18 4.92
N TYR A 125 -10.18 1.38 3.88
CA TYR A 125 -10.58 1.85 2.57
C TYR A 125 -12.09 1.75 2.40
N LYS A 126 -12.74 2.85 2.02
CA LYS A 126 -14.16 2.85 1.68
C LYS A 126 -14.34 3.41 0.27
N VAL A 127 -14.88 2.59 -0.62
CA VAL A 127 -15.16 2.94 -2.01
C VAL A 127 -16.69 3.01 -2.17
N ILE A 128 -17.19 4.15 -2.61
CA ILE A 128 -18.61 4.40 -2.82
C ILE A 128 -18.82 4.53 -4.32
N ASN A 129 -19.61 3.61 -4.90
CA ASN A 129 -20.07 3.74 -6.27
C ASN A 129 -21.16 4.81 -6.32
N GLN A 130 -20.94 5.89 -7.06
CA GLN A 130 -21.91 6.98 -7.28
C GLN A 130 -22.50 6.93 -8.69
N ASP A 131 -22.25 5.84 -9.41
CA ASP A 131 -22.83 5.55 -10.69
C ASP A 131 -24.06 4.64 -10.57
N GLU A 132 -24.86 4.56 -11.63
CA GLU A 132 -25.95 3.60 -11.74
C GLU A 132 -25.45 2.22 -12.22
N GLU A 133 -24.31 2.20 -12.91
CA GLU A 133 -23.69 0.98 -13.44
C GLU A 133 -22.75 0.31 -12.42
N THR A 134 -22.41 -0.95 -12.67
CA THR A 134 -21.39 -1.66 -11.87
C THR A 134 -20.01 -1.04 -12.09
N MET A 135 -19.41 -0.57 -10.99
CA MET A 135 -18.04 -0.06 -10.99
C MET A 135 -17.02 -1.18 -10.69
N TYR A 136 -16.00 -1.30 -11.53
CA TYR A 136 -14.90 -2.27 -11.37
C TYR A 136 -13.63 -1.57 -10.88
N PHE A 137 -13.07 -2.00 -9.75
CA PHE A 137 -11.86 -1.40 -9.19
C PHE A 137 -10.98 -2.43 -8.48
N SER A 138 -9.74 -2.04 -8.21
CA SER A 138 -8.88 -2.63 -7.20
C SER A 138 -8.43 -1.55 -6.22
N VAL A 139 -8.19 -1.94 -4.97
CA VAL A 139 -7.65 -1.08 -3.92
C VAL A 139 -6.51 -1.79 -3.21
N GLY A 140 -5.45 -1.07 -2.88
CA GLY A 140 -4.30 -1.64 -2.19
C GLY A 140 -3.55 -0.61 -1.35
N ALA A 141 -2.84 -1.11 -0.35
CA ALA A 141 -1.87 -0.36 0.44
C ALA A 141 -0.46 -0.67 -0.06
N HIS A 142 0.47 0.26 0.12
CA HIS A 142 1.88 0.06 -0.26
C HIS A 142 2.87 0.65 0.76
N PRO A 143 2.75 0.39 2.08
CA PRO A 143 3.71 0.91 3.05
C PRO A 143 5.09 0.27 2.85
N ALA A 144 6.15 1.08 2.90
CA ALA A 144 7.50 0.59 3.09
C ALA A 144 7.98 0.89 4.51
N PHE A 145 8.45 -0.14 5.20
CA PHE A 145 8.99 -0.02 6.55
C PHE A 145 10.51 0.17 6.49
N ALA A 146 11.04 1.10 7.28
CA ALA A 146 12.46 1.40 7.37
C ALA A 146 13.15 0.37 8.26
N VAL A 147 13.96 -0.51 7.65
CA VAL A 147 14.81 -1.45 8.38
C VAL A 147 16.28 -1.19 8.04
N PRO A 148 17.21 -1.29 9.01
CA PRO A 148 16.98 -1.64 10.41
C PRO A 148 16.28 -0.54 11.22
N PHE A 149 15.48 -0.93 12.21
CA PHE A 149 14.83 -0.05 13.17
C PHE A 149 15.81 0.58 14.16
N TYR A 150 16.92 -0.08 14.50
CA TYR A 150 17.92 0.42 15.43
C TYR A 150 19.35 0.47 14.84
N PRO A 151 20.22 1.40 15.32
CA PRO A 151 21.54 1.63 14.72
C PRO A 151 22.53 0.44 14.71
N ASN A 152 22.34 -0.54 15.59
CA ASN A 152 23.26 -1.66 15.78
C ASN A 152 22.82 -2.94 15.05
N GLU A 153 21.78 -2.86 14.23
CA GLU A 153 21.22 -4.00 13.48
C GLU A 153 21.59 -3.87 11.99
N GLN A 154 21.50 -4.99 11.27
CA GLN A 154 21.73 -5.07 9.83
C GLN A 154 20.44 -5.41 9.10
N TYR A 155 20.36 -5.10 7.81
CA TYR A 155 19.20 -5.45 6.97
C TYR A 155 18.93 -6.96 6.98
N GLU A 156 19.98 -7.76 6.98
CA GLU A 156 19.92 -9.22 6.95
C GLU A 156 19.61 -9.85 8.33
N ASP A 157 19.51 -9.06 9.40
CA ASP A 157 18.98 -9.52 10.70
C ASP A 157 17.44 -9.66 10.68
N TYR A 158 16.80 -9.06 9.66
CA TYR A 158 15.36 -8.93 9.56
C TYR A 158 14.73 -10.05 8.75
N TYR A 159 13.47 -10.35 9.03
CA TYR A 159 12.67 -11.32 8.29
C TYR A 159 11.19 -10.95 8.26
N ILE A 160 10.48 -11.50 7.26
CA ILE A 160 9.02 -11.51 7.21
C ILE A 160 8.56 -12.85 7.77
N GLU A 161 7.85 -12.84 8.90
CA GLU A 161 7.29 -14.04 9.53
C GLU A 161 5.78 -14.12 9.32
N PHE A 162 5.34 -15.24 8.74
CA PHE A 162 3.94 -15.53 8.45
C PHE A 162 3.23 -16.10 9.68
N GLU A 163 1.93 -15.83 9.79
CA GLU A 163 1.09 -16.33 10.87
C GLU A 163 1.06 -17.86 10.93
N THR A 164 0.87 -18.52 9.79
CA THR A 164 0.78 -19.98 9.69
C THR A 164 1.98 -20.55 8.96
N SER A 165 2.31 -21.81 9.26
CA SER A 165 3.28 -22.56 8.45
C SER A 165 2.57 -23.05 7.19
N GLU A 166 2.99 -22.54 6.05
CA GLU A 166 2.41 -22.85 4.75
C GLU A 166 3.49 -22.72 3.66
N PRO A 167 3.42 -23.52 2.58
CA PRO A 167 4.31 -23.33 1.44
C PRO A 167 3.97 -22.02 0.74
N LEU A 168 5.01 -21.24 0.39
CA LEU A 168 4.83 -20.00 -0.35
C LEU A 168 5.21 -20.18 -1.82
N LEU A 169 4.25 -19.93 -2.69
CA LEU A 169 4.40 -19.94 -4.14
C LEU A 169 4.17 -18.52 -4.66
N THR A 170 5.23 -17.88 -5.16
CA THR A 170 5.13 -16.54 -5.74
C THR A 170 4.79 -16.63 -7.22
N HIS A 171 3.88 -15.77 -7.68
CA HIS A 171 3.69 -15.50 -9.10
C HIS A 171 4.77 -14.55 -9.59
N LEU A 172 5.37 -14.84 -10.74
CA LEU A 172 6.46 -14.06 -11.30
C LEU A 172 5.94 -12.94 -12.20
N LEU A 173 6.62 -11.81 -12.18
CA LEU A 173 6.33 -10.68 -13.04
C LEU A 173 7.15 -10.76 -14.34
N ASN A 174 6.52 -10.37 -15.45
CA ASN A 174 7.17 -10.09 -16.72
C ASN A 174 6.75 -8.68 -17.16
N ASP A 175 7.72 -7.76 -17.26
CA ASP A 175 7.48 -6.35 -17.58
C ASP A 175 6.36 -5.70 -16.72
N GLY A 176 6.38 -5.96 -15.41
CA GLY A 176 5.40 -5.42 -14.45
C GLY A 176 4.03 -6.11 -14.45
N LEU A 177 3.80 -7.09 -15.33
CA LEU A 177 2.57 -7.87 -15.42
C LEU A 177 2.74 -9.26 -14.81
N VAL A 178 1.69 -9.74 -14.12
CA VAL A 178 1.68 -11.10 -13.57
C VAL A 178 1.69 -12.13 -14.69
N SER A 179 2.72 -12.97 -14.70
CA SER A 179 2.86 -14.07 -15.66
C SER A 179 2.16 -15.34 -15.18
N SER A 180 2.11 -16.35 -16.04
CA SER A 180 1.66 -17.70 -15.68
C SER A 180 2.71 -18.50 -14.90
N GLU A 181 3.95 -18.00 -14.81
CA GLU A 181 5.02 -18.69 -14.12
C GLU A 181 4.97 -18.46 -12.61
N THR A 182 5.34 -19.48 -11.86
CA THR A 182 5.42 -19.44 -10.41
C THR A 182 6.76 -19.99 -9.93
N ALA A 183 7.18 -19.57 -8.74
CA ALA A 183 8.38 -20.07 -8.10
C ALA A 183 8.13 -20.32 -6.60
N MET A 184 8.71 -21.40 -6.07
CA MET A 184 8.72 -21.63 -4.63
C MET A 184 9.61 -20.59 -3.96
N VAL A 185 9.12 -20.00 -2.86
CA VAL A 185 9.90 -19.11 -2.02
C VAL A 185 10.54 -19.93 -0.90
N PRO A 186 11.88 -19.95 -0.78
CA PRO A 186 12.55 -20.63 0.32
C PRO A 186 12.15 -20.03 1.66
N MET A 187 11.85 -20.88 2.64
CA MET A 187 11.46 -20.48 3.99
C MET A 187 12.27 -21.21 5.06
N ASP A 188 12.50 -20.52 6.16
CA ASP A 188 12.99 -21.09 7.42
C ASP A 188 11.83 -21.12 8.43
N GLY A 189 11.18 -22.28 8.54
CA GLY A 189 9.92 -22.42 9.28
C GLY A 189 8.81 -21.55 8.69
N ARG A 190 8.48 -20.45 9.37
CA ARG A 190 7.47 -19.46 8.91
C ARG A 190 8.09 -18.17 8.37
N LYS A 191 9.41 -18.15 8.15
CA LYS A 191 10.16 -16.91 7.89
C LYS A 191 10.73 -16.88 6.49
N ILE A 192 10.65 -15.71 5.86
CA ILE A 192 11.50 -15.30 4.75
C ILE A 192 12.52 -14.32 5.29
N TRP A 193 13.79 -14.71 5.32
CA TRP A 193 14.89 -13.83 5.70
C TRP A 193 15.11 -12.76 4.64
N LEU A 194 15.28 -11.50 5.08
CA LEU A 194 15.58 -10.41 4.16
C LEU A 194 17.02 -10.54 3.67
N THR A 195 17.20 -10.47 2.35
CA THR A 195 18.51 -10.50 1.71
C THR A 195 18.52 -9.49 0.56
N ARG A 196 19.71 -8.99 0.20
CA ARG A 196 19.87 -8.02 -0.90
C ARG A 196 19.34 -8.51 -2.24
N ASN A 197 19.22 -9.83 -2.42
CA ASN A 197 18.77 -10.45 -3.66
C ASN A 197 17.32 -10.97 -3.62
N LEU A 198 16.62 -10.87 -2.48
CA LEU A 198 15.26 -11.42 -2.30
C LEU A 198 14.28 -10.90 -3.36
N PHE A 199 14.41 -9.63 -3.74
CA PHE A 199 13.52 -8.93 -4.68
C PHE A 199 14.16 -8.69 -6.06
N ASN A 200 15.25 -9.38 -6.41
CA ASN A 200 15.91 -9.24 -7.72
C ASN A 200 15.00 -9.63 -8.91
N ARG A 201 13.96 -10.42 -8.65
CA ARG A 201 12.95 -10.83 -9.63
C ARG A 201 11.62 -10.09 -9.43
N ASP A 202 11.69 -8.87 -8.90
CA ASP A 202 10.55 -8.03 -8.55
C ASP A 202 9.78 -8.54 -7.31
N ALA A 203 8.58 -8.03 -7.08
CA ALA A 203 7.75 -8.33 -5.92
C ALA A 203 7.42 -9.83 -5.78
N LEU A 204 7.36 -10.29 -4.53
CA LEU A 204 6.80 -11.61 -4.20
C LEU A 204 5.27 -11.49 -4.12
N ILE A 205 4.56 -12.19 -5.01
CA ILE A 205 3.11 -12.11 -5.16
C ILE A 205 2.48 -13.45 -4.77
N PHE A 206 1.79 -13.46 -3.64
CA PHE A 206 1.10 -14.64 -3.13
C PHE A 206 -0.42 -14.48 -3.31
N LYS A 207 -1.06 -15.41 -4.02
CA LYS A 207 -2.52 -15.41 -4.22
C LYS A 207 -3.25 -16.37 -3.28
N ASP A 208 -2.63 -17.49 -2.97
CA ASP A 208 -3.24 -18.59 -2.24
C ASP A 208 -2.55 -18.79 -0.89
N ILE A 209 -2.76 -17.84 0.04
CA ILE A 209 -2.23 -17.91 1.41
C ILE A 209 -3.31 -17.93 2.48
N THR A 210 -3.06 -18.69 3.54
CA THR A 210 -3.89 -18.81 4.73
C THR A 210 -3.63 -17.67 5.71
N SER A 211 -2.35 -17.30 5.91
CA SER A 211 -1.94 -16.22 6.82
C SER A 211 -2.69 -14.91 6.55
N LYS A 212 -3.20 -14.29 7.63
CA LYS A 212 -3.87 -12.98 7.57
C LYS A 212 -3.05 -11.85 8.18
N ARG A 213 -1.88 -12.17 8.71
CA ARG A 213 -0.89 -11.23 9.22
C ARG A 213 0.52 -11.72 8.93
N VAL A 214 1.43 -10.77 8.83
CA VAL A 214 2.87 -11.00 8.84
C VAL A 214 3.50 -10.06 9.85
N ASN A 215 4.63 -10.47 10.42
CA ASN A 215 5.45 -9.63 11.27
C ASN A 215 6.77 -9.35 10.57
N ILE A 216 7.24 -8.11 10.70
CA ILE A 216 8.63 -7.75 10.44
C ILE A 216 9.33 -7.66 11.78
N ARG A 217 10.54 -8.18 11.86
CA ARG A 217 11.40 -8.11 13.04
C ARG A 217 12.69 -7.46 12.65
#